data_AF-A0A1D1XF48-F1
#
_entry.id   AF-A0A1D1XF48-F1
#
_cell.length_a   1.000
_cell.length_b   1.000
_cell.length_c   1.000
_cell.angle_alpha   90.00
_cell.angle_beta   90.00
_cell.angle_gamma   90.00
#
_symmetry.space_group_name_H-M   'P 1'
#
loop_
_entity.id
_entity.type
_entity.pdbx_description
1 polymer ?
#
loop_
_entity_poly.entity_id
_entity_poly.type
_entity_poly.pdbx_seq_one_letter_code
_entity_poly.pdbx_strand_id
1 'polypeptide(L)'
;LTFNPASEIYRGVASKCRSLHGRYLATPWLSGPHFQTAFLTFFGNSPDFTYRRQMFRVPDGGTIALDWLLASDVAGCSSDTSKIILKDDITPIVVMIPGL
;
A
#
# COMPACT_ATOMS: atom_id res chain seq x y z
N LEU A 1 -8.22 23.67 -3.06
CA LEU A 1 -8.75 22.36 -3.52
C LEU A 1 -9.97 22.65 -4.38
N THR A 2 -9.92 22.35 -5.68
CA THR A 2 -11.03 22.61 -6.60
C THR A 2 -11.71 21.26 -6.88
N PHE A 3 -13.01 21.16 -6.63
CA PHE A 3 -13.79 19.95 -6.93
C PHE A 3 -15.17 20.32 -7.44
N ASN A 4 -15.82 19.40 -8.16
CA ASN A 4 -17.19 19.55 -8.63
C ASN A 4 -18.15 18.89 -7.62
N PRO A 5 -18.94 19.66 -6.84
CA PRO A 5 -19.87 19.10 -5.85
C PRO A 5 -21.05 18.35 -6.47
N ALA A 6 -21.33 18.57 -7.77
CA ALA A 6 -22.38 17.86 -8.51
C ALA A 6 -21.92 16.51 -9.08
N SER A 7 -20.62 16.18 -8.99
CA SER A 7 -20.09 14.91 -9.49
C SER A 7 -20.65 13.71 -8.70
N GLU A 8 -21.14 12.71 -9.42
CA GLU A 8 -21.58 11.44 -8.82
C GLU A 8 -20.45 10.73 -8.07
N ILE A 9 -19.22 10.82 -8.57
CA ILE A 9 -18.03 10.26 -7.92
C ILE A 9 -17.82 10.94 -6.56
N TYR A 10 -17.91 12.27 -6.50
CA TYR A 10 -17.77 13.00 -5.24
C TYR A 10 -18.86 12.57 -4.23
N ARG A 11 -20.11 12.49 -4.66
CA ARG A 11 -21.23 12.06 -3.79
C ARG A 11 -21.03 10.63 -3.27
N GLY A 12 -20.62 9.72 -4.15
CA GLY A 12 -20.32 8.33 -3.80
C GLY A 12 -19.24 8.25 -2.71
N VAL A 13 -18.11 8.92 -2.94
CA VAL A 13 -16.98 8.89 -2.00
C VAL A 13 -17.30 9.64 -0.70
N ALA A 14 -17.88 10.84 -0.76
CA ALA A 14 -18.22 11.63 0.42
C ALA A 14 -19.24 10.90 1.31
N SER A 15 -20.25 10.24 0.72
CA SER A 15 -21.27 9.49 1.50
C SER A 15 -20.69 8.32 2.32
N LYS A 16 -19.55 7.77 1.89
CA LYS A 16 -18.90 6.62 2.54
C LYS A 16 -17.69 7.02 3.39
N CYS A 17 -17.05 8.14 3.08
CA CYS A 17 -15.78 8.54 3.68
C CYS A 17 -15.96 9.71 4.66
N ARG A 18 -16.18 9.40 5.94
CA ARG A 18 -16.38 10.42 6.99
C ARG A 18 -15.19 11.37 7.12
N SER A 19 -13.97 10.90 6.88
CA SER A 19 -12.74 11.71 6.97
C SER A 19 -12.69 12.87 5.98
N LEU A 20 -13.42 12.80 4.85
CA LEU A 20 -13.45 13.88 3.85
C LEU A 20 -14.25 15.11 4.28
N HIS A 21 -15.09 15.01 5.30
CA HIS A 21 -15.88 16.14 5.82
C HIS A 21 -15.08 17.01 6.80
N GLY A 22 -13.90 16.55 7.24
CA GLY A 22 -13.04 17.30 8.15
C GLY A 22 -12.29 18.43 7.46
N ARG A 23 -11.76 19.37 8.24
CA ARG A 23 -10.76 20.30 7.73
C ARG A 23 -9.51 19.53 7.35
N TYR A 24 -9.04 19.71 6.12
CA TYR A 24 -7.75 19.20 5.70
C TYR A 24 -6.65 19.89 6.50
N LEU A 25 -5.85 19.09 7.20
CA LEU A 25 -4.63 19.53 7.83
C LEU A 25 -3.50 18.75 7.17
N ALA A 26 -2.57 19.48 6.54
CA ALA A 26 -1.37 18.87 6.04
C ALA A 26 -0.63 18.22 7.21
N THR A 27 -0.26 16.96 7.05
CA THR A 27 0.53 16.20 8.01
C THR A 27 1.90 16.89 8.17
N PRO A 28 2.24 17.45 9.35
CA PRO A 28 3.42 18.33 9.48
C PRO A 28 4.74 17.67 9.08
N TRP A 29 4.84 16.34 9.19
CA TRP A 29 6.03 15.57 8.78
C TRP A 29 6.21 15.45 7.26
N LEU A 30 5.19 15.76 6.45
CA LEU A 30 5.28 15.77 4.98
C LEU A 30 5.79 17.12 4.41
N SER A 31 6.24 18.04 5.28
CA SER A 31 6.78 19.35 4.87
C SER A 31 8.16 19.26 4.18
N GLY A 32 8.77 18.07 4.16
CA GLY A 32 10.02 17.82 3.47
C GLY A 32 10.56 16.41 3.72
N PRO A 33 11.49 15.92 2.89
CA PRO A 33 12.00 14.55 2.97
C PRO A 33 12.66 14.25 4.32
N HIS A 34 13.37 15.21 4.92
CA HIS A 34 14.03 15.02 6.21
C HIS A 34 13.03 14.89 7.38
N PHE A 35 11.94 15.66 7.36
CA PHE A 35 10.90 15.54 8.39
C PHE A 35 10.14 14.23 8.26
N GLN A 36 9.91 13.76 7.03
CA GLN A 36 9.27 12.47 6.78
C GLN A 36 10.14 11.33 7.32
N THR A 37 11.44 11.35 7.02
CA THR A 37 12.39 10.35 7.54
C THR A 37 12.48 10.40 9.06
N ALA A 38 12.65 11.58 9.66
CA ALA A 38 12.73 11.72 11.11
C ALA A 38 11.46 11.20 11.80
N PHE A 39 10.28 11.57 11.29
CA PHE A 39 9.01 11.10 11.84
C PHE A 39 8.89 9.57 11.76
N LEU A 40 9.21 8.96 10.61
CA LEU A 40 9.18 7.51 10.46
C LEU A 40 10.19 6.82 11.38
N THR A 41 11.37 7.40 11.61
CA THR A 41 12.36 6.82 12.53
C THR A 41 11.89 6.86 13.99
N PHE A 42 11.27 7.95 14.44
CA PHE A 42 10.88 8.12 15.84
C PHE A 42 9.49 7.56 16.17
N PHE A 43 8.55 7.59 15.21
CA PHE A 43 7.15 7.25 15.41
C PHE A 43 6.62 6.21 14.41
N GLY A 44 7.49 5.68 13.54
CA GLY A 44 7.11 4.64 12.59
C GLY A 44 6.79 3.35 13.32
N ASN A 45 5.55 2.90 13.18
CA ASN A 45 5.14 1.55 13.54
C ASN A 45 5.09 0.73 12.26
N SER A 46 6.21 0.13 11.88
CA SER A 46 6.23 -0.80 10.76
C SER A 46 5.34 -2.00 11.11
N PRO A 47 4.30 -2.29 10.32
CA PRO A 47 3.49 -3.49 10.54
C PRO A 47 4.37 -4.73 10.39
N ASP A 48 4.10 -5.75 11.21
CA ASP A 48 4.83 -7.02 11.19
C ASP A 48 4.27 -7.90 10.06
N PHE A 49 4.93 -7.85 8.90
CA PHE A 49 4.67 -8.73 7.77
C PHE A 49 5.97 -9.43 7.32
N THR A 50 5.82 -10.58 6.66
CA THR A 50 6.94 -11.29 6.04
C THR A 50 6.77 -11.31 4.52
N TYR A 51 7.64 -10.61 3.78
CA TYR A 51 7.64 -10.67 2.32
C TYR A 51 8.28 -11.96 1.81
N ARG A 52 7.70 -12.54 0.75
CA ARG A 52 8.33 -13.62 0.00
C ARG A 52 9.01 -13.07 -1.25
N ARG A 53 10.35 -13.11 -1.27
CA ARG A 53 11.14 -12.63 -2.40
C ARG A 53 11.25 -13.66 -3.53
N GLN A 54 11.05 -13.22 -4.76
CA GLN A 54 11.31 -13.94 -5.99
C GLN A 54 12.31 -13.15 -6.85
N MET A 55 13.38 -13.81 -7.29
CA MET A 55 14.41 -13.20 -8.12
C MET A 55 14.26 -13.66 -9.58
N PHE A 56 14.16 -12.72 -10.50
CA PHE A 56 14.17 -12.97 -11.93
C PHE A 56 15.48 -12.47 -12.53
N ARG A 57 16.12 -13.33 -13.32
CA ARG A 57 17.30 -12.97 -14.11
C ARG A 57 16.85 -12.61 -15.51
N VAL A 58 17.29 -11.45 -15.98
CA VAL A 58 16.95 -10.93 -17.30
C VAL A 58 18.09 -11.29 -18.27
N PRO A 59 17.82 -11.55 -19.57
CA PRO A 59 18.85 -11.95 -20.53
C PRO A 59 20.01 -10.97 -20.71
N ASP A 60 19.80 -9.70 -20.37
CA ASP A 60 20.83 -8.65 -20.36
C ASP A 60 21.78 -8.70 -19.15
N GLY A 61 21.62 -9.71 -18.28
CA GLY A 61 22.38 -9.85 -17.04
C GLY A 61 21.79 -9.08 -15.86
N GLY A 62 20.68 -8.36 -16.05
CA GLY A 62 19.94 -7.69 -14.99
C GLY A 62 19.26 -8.66 -14.02
N THR A 63 18.91 -8.17 -12.84
CA THR A 63 18.14 -8.91 -11.83
C THR A 63 16.96 -8.07 -11.36
N ILE A 64 15.76 -8.66 -11.39
CA ILE A 64 14.53 -8.06 -10.87
C ILE A 64 14.15 -8.83 -9.61
N ALA A 65 14.03 -8.11 -8.48
CA ALA A 65 13.48 -8.65 -7.24
C ALA A 65 11.99 -8.31 -7.15
N LEU A 66 11.16 -9.32 -6.96
CA LEU A 66 9.73 -9.17 -6.70
C LEU A 66 9.44 -9.65 -5.27
N ASP A 67 8.88 -8.76 -4.45
CA ASP A 67 8.53 -9.06 -3.07
C ASP A 67 7.00 -9.24 -2.97
N TRP A 68 6.57 -10.48 -2.72
CA TRP A 68 5.16 -10.84 -2.55
C TRP A 68 4.70 -10.61 -1.12
N LEU A 69 3.49 -10.07 -0.96
CA LEU A 69 2.79 -9.93 0.32
C LEU A 69 1.39 -10.51 0.18
N LEU A 70 1.13 -11.63 0.85
CA LEU A 70 -0.19 -12.27 0.88
C LEU A 70 -0.95 -11.85 2.15
N ALA A 71 -2.28 -11.95 2.12
CA ALA A 71 -3.10 -11.68 3.29
C ALA A 71 -2.78 -12.60 4.48
N SER A 72 -2.28 -13.81 4.22
CA SER A 72 -1.77 -14.74 5.24
C SER A 72 -0.51 -14.24 5.94
N ASP A 73 0.26 -13.37 5.30
CA ASP A 73 1.58 -12.93 5.79
C ASP A 73 1.47 -11.71 6.72
N VAL A 74 0.24 -11.27 7.02
CA VAL A 74 -0.07 -10.18 7.95
C VAL A 74 -0.48 -10.76 9.30
N ALA A 75 0.28 -10.43 10.36
CA ALA A 75 -0.01 -10.88 11.71
C ALA A 75 -1.43 -10.50 12.16
N GLY A 76 -2.24 -11.50 12.56
CA GLY A 76 -3.62 -11.33 13.02
C GLY A 76 -4.72 -11.83 12.08
N CYS A 77 -4.39 -12.25 10.85
CA CYS A 77 -5.30 -13.03 10.02
C CYS A 77 -5.17 -14.53 10.34
N SER A 78 -6.13 -15.08 11.08
CA SER A 78 -6.24 -16.54 11.28
C SER A 78 -6.66 -17.20 9.98
N SER A 79 -5.70 -17.57 9.15
CA SER A 79 -5.94 -18.47 8.04
C SER A 79 -4.72 -19.35 7.87
N ASP A 80 -4.74 -20.47 8.59
CA ASP A 80 -3.95 -21.67 8.31
C ASP A 80 -4.18 -22.08 6.87
N THR A 81 -3.39 -21.55 5.95
CA THR A 81 -3.12 -22.22 4.69
C THR A 81 -1.85 -21.65 4.10
N SER A 82 -0.84 -22.50 3.97
CA SER A 82 0.24 -22.34 2.99
C SER A 82 -0.38 -22.32 1.58
N LYS A 83 -1.04 -21.21 1.23
CA LYS A 83 -1.82 -21.08 0.00
C LYS A 83 -0.88 -20.76 -1.15
N ILE A 84 -0.52 -21.81 -1.87
CA ILE A 84 -0.17 -21.75 -3.29
C ILE A 84 -1.24 -20.89 -3.97
N ILE A 85 -0.83 -19.79 -4.63
CA ILE A 85 -1.73 -18.96 -5.44
C ILE A 85 -2.33 -19.90 -6.49
N LEU A 86 -3.59 -20.27 -6.32
CA LEU A 86 -4.29 -21.16 -7.24
C LEU A 86 -4.52 -20.38 -8.54
N LYS A 87 -4.35 -21.06 -9.68
CA LYS A 87 -4.48 -20.45 -11.01
C LYS A 87 -5.87 -19.83 -11.27
N ASP A 88 -6.87 -20.23 -10.49
CA ASP A 88 -8.27 -19.77 -10.56
C ASP A 88 -8.66 -18.88 -9.36
N ASP A 89 -7.69 -18.37 -8.61
CA ASP A 89 -7.95 -17.45 -7.51
C ASP A 89 -8.39 -16.08 -8.04
N ILE A 90 -9.52 -15.56 -7.53
CA ILE A 90 -10.09 -14.27 -7.90
C ILE A 90 -9.47 -13.13 -7.06
N THR A 91 -8.51 -13.46 -6.19
CA THR A 91 -7.84 -12.46 -5.35
C THR A 91 -7.18 -11.37 -6.21
N PRO A 92 -7.57 -10.10 -6.05
CA PRO A 92 -7.01 -9.01 -6.85
C PRO A 92 -5.54 -8.81 -6.53
N ILE A 93 -4.71 -8.68 -7.57
CA ILE A 93 -3.27 -8.44 -7.45
C ILE A 93 -2.99 -6.96 -7.66
N VAL A 94 -2.30 -6.34 -6.71
CA VAL A 94 -1.79 -4.96 -6.83
C VAL A 94 -0.28 -5.03 -7.02
N VAL A 95 0.22 -4.48 -8.11
CA VAL A 95 1.66 -4.37 -8.39
C VAL A 95 2.09 -2.92 -8.16
N MET A 96 3.04 -2.71 -7.25
CA MET A 96 3.63 -1.41 -6.98
C MET A 96 5.05 -1.34 -7.55
N ILE A 97 5.28 -0.36 -8.43
CA ILE A 97 6.60 -0.06 -8.99
C ILE A 97 7.01 1.31 -8.43
N PRO A 98 7.92 1.36 -7.43
CA PRO A 98 8.37 2.64 -6.90
C PRO A 98 9.13 3.43 -7.98
N GLY A 99 8.97 4.75 -7.94
CA GLY A 99 9.77 5.67 -8.76
C GLY A 99 11.20 5.83 -8.23
N LEU A 100 11.99 6.62 -8.96
CA LEU A 100 13.35 7.01 -8.57
C LEU A 100 13.36 8.16 -7.57
#